data_AF-A0A9E3DJR3-F1
#
_entry.id   AF-A0A9E3DJR3-F1
#
_cell.length_a   1.000
_cell.length_b   1.000
_cell.length_c   1.000
_cell.angle_alpha   90.00
_cell.angle_beta   90.00
_cell.angle_gamma   90.00
#
_symmetry.space_group_name_H-M   'P 1'
#
loop_
_entity.id
_entity.type
_entity.pdbx_description
1 polymer ?
#
loop_
_entity_poly.entity_id
_entity_poly.type
_entity_poly.pdbx_seq_one_letter_code
_entity_poly.pdbx_strand_id
1 'polypeptide(L)' 'MNVPFLKAHGAGNDFLLTWSEDAPPDDHGAVARAICDRHTGFGADGWLLVKPDAILLFNADGSEAELSGNGTRCAAAML' A
#
# COMPACT_ATOMS: atom_id res chain seq x y z
N MET A 1 -6.90 15.71 6.64
CA MET A 1 -7.23 14.29 6.89
C MET A 1 -5.90 13.59 7.13
N ASN A 2 -5.76 12.85 8.22
CA ASN A 2 -4.55 12.06 8.49
C ASN A 2 -4.87 10.61 8.13
N VAL A 3 -4.10 10.02 7.22
CA VAL A 3 -4.23 8.61 6.81
C VAL A 3 -3.15 7.82 7.54
N PRO A 4 -3.48 7.04 8.59
CA PRO A 4 -2.50 6.17 9.24
C PRO A 4 -1.99 5.11 8.27
N PHE A 5 -0.70 4.79 8.37
CA PHE A 5 -0.12 3.70 7.60
C PHE A 5 1.01 3.02 8.37
N LEU A 6 1.28 1.76 8.03
CA LEU A 6 2.46 1.02 8.43
C LEU A 6 3.39 0.86 7.22
N LYS A 7 4.70 0.97 7.43
CA LYS A 7 5.70 0.62 6.40
C LYS A 7 6.35 -0.70 6.77
N ALA A 8 6.31 -1.66 5.86
CA ALA A 8 6.88 -2.98 6.05
C ALA A 8 7.58 -3.44 4.76
N HIS A 9 8.46 -4.44 4.86
CA HIS A 9 9.05 -5.06 3.68
C HIS A 9 9.06 -6.58 3.78
N GLY A 10 8.94 -7.24 2.63
CA GLY A 10 9.15 -8.67 2.47
C GLY A 10 10.35 -8.90 1.57
N ALA A 11 11.46 -9.40 2.12
CA ALA A 11 12.70 -9.68 1.37
C ALA A 11 13.22 -8.48 0.53
N GLY A 12 13.13 -7.26 1.08
CA GLY A 12 13.59 -6.03 0.42
C GLY A 12 12.54 -5.33 -0.45
N ASN A 13 11.41 -5.96 -0.73
CA ASN A 13 10.29 -5.33 -1.43
C ASN A 13 9.38 -4.64 -0.40
N ASP A 14 9.30 -3.31 -0.44
CA ASP A 14 8.69 -2.47 0.60
C ASP A 14 7.29 -1.95 0.24
N PHE A 15 6.41 -1.90 1.24
CA PHE A 15 5.01 -1.51 1.09
C PHE A 15 4.59 -0.50 2.16
N LEU A 16 3.67 0.38 1.79
CA LEU A 16 2.82 1.10 2.71
C LEU A 16 1.54 0.29 2.90
N LEU A 17 1.04 0.16 4.12
CA LEU A 17 -0.17 -0.58 4.44
C LEU A 17 -1.14 0.34 5.18
N THR A 18 -2.39 0.39 4.72
CA THR A 18 -3.46 1.21 5.31
C THR A 18 -4.72 0.34 5.42
N TRP A 19 -5.43 0.44 6.54
CA TRP A 19 -6.79 -0.09 6.63
C TRP A 19 -7.70 0.66 5.66
N SER A 20 -8.50 -0.06 4.88
CA SER A 20 -9.26 0.54 3.78
C SER A 20 -10.26 1.63 4.23
N GLU A 21 -10.77 1.53 5.45
CA GLU A 21 -11.67 2.49 6.08
C GLU A 21 -11.00 3.83 6.42
N ASP A 22 -9.68 3.83 6.55
CA ASP A 22 -8.86 5.01 6.82
C ASP A 22 -8.33 5.65 5.52
N ALA A 23 -8.46 4.95 4.38
CA ALA A 23 -7.96 5.41 3.10
C ALA A 23 -8.84 6.53 2.51
N PRO A 24 -8.27 7.43 1.70
CA PRO A 24 -9.05 8.37 0.91
C PRO A 24 -10.08 7.65 0.02
N PRO A 25 -11.26 8.23 -0.20
CA PRO A 25 -12.36 7.54 -0.89
C PRO A 25 -12.10 7.30 -2.38
N ASP A 26 -11.31 8.16 -3.05
CA ASP A 26 -11.15 8.15 -4.51
C ASP A 26 -9.69 8.27 -4.96
N ASP A 27 -9.45 7.86 -6.22
CA ASP A 27 -8.17 7.95 -6.97
C ASP A 27 -6.96 7.31 -6.26
N HIS A 28 -7.15 6.06 -5.81
CA HIS A 28 -6.09 5.29 -5.14
C HIS A 28 -4.81 5.15 -5.97
N GLY A 29 -4.91 5.13 -7.30
CA GLY A 29 -3.75 5.11 -8.19
C GLY A 29 -2.93 6.40 -8.15
N ALA A 30 -3.57 7.59 -8.16
CA ALA A 30 -2.85 8.84 -7.95
C ALA A 30 -2.27 8.96 -6.54
N VAL A 31 -3.02 8.50 -5.53
CA VAL A 31 -2.53 8.46 -4.15
C VAL A 31 -1.28 7.58 -4.06
N ALA A 32 -1.34 6.35 -4.58
CA ALA A 32 -0.21 5.43 -4.62
C ALA A 32 1.03 6.06 -5.26
N ARG A 33 0.90 6.69 -6.44
CA ARG A 33 2.00 7.42 -7.08
C ARG A 33 2.62 8.47 -6.17
N ALA A 34 1.79 9.28 -5.51
CA ALA A 34 2.27 10.37 -4.67
C ALA A 34 2.99 9.87 -3.41
N ILE A 35 2.44 8.85 -2.73
CA ILE A 35 3.00 8.37 -1.47
C ILE A 35 4.16 7.38 -1.66
N CYS A 36 4.17 6.62 -2.75
CA CYS A 36 5.22 5.66 -3.07
C CYS A 36 6.45 6.31 -3.69
N ASP A 37 6.36 7.56 -4.18
CA ASP A 37 7.53 8.30 -4.66
C ASP A 37 8.61 8.35 -3.55
N ARG A 38 9.85 7.99 -3.91
CA ARG A 38 10.96 7.86 -2.95
C ARG A 38 11.63 9.19 -2.57
N HIS A 39 11.33 10.27 -3.28
CA HIS A 39 11.94 11.58 -3.07
C HIS A 39 10.97 12.59 -2.46
N THR A 40 9.71 12.57 -2.90
CA THR A 40 8.67 13.50 -2.45
C THR A 40 7.61 12.83 -1.57
N GLY A 41 7.54 11.49 -1.57
CA GLY A 41 6.64 10.69 -0.76
C GLY A 41 7.36 9.97 0.39
N PHE A 42 6.76 8.86 0.85
CA PHE A 42 7.33 7.99 1.89
C PHE A 42 8.24 6.89 1.31
N GLY A 43 8.19 6.69 -0.02
CA GLY A 43 8.98 5.71 -0.77
C GLY A 43 8.55 4.27 -0.52
N ALA A 44 8.00 3.59 -1.51
CA ALA A 44 7.70 2.16 -1.43
C ALA A 44 7.55 1.57 -2.83
N ASP A 45 7.63 0.24 -2.97
CA ASP A 45 7.33 -0.45 -4.22
C ASP A 45 5.81 -0.53 -4.48
N GLY A 46 4.98 -0.42 -3.43
CA GLY A 46 3.54 -0.32 -3.56
C GLY A 46 2.79 0.07 -2.28
N TRP A 47 1.49 0.23 -2.41
CA TRP A 47 0.55 0.53 -1.33
C TRP A 47 -0.53 -0.53 -1.26
N LEU A 48 -0.72 -1.09 -0.06
CA LEU A 48 -1.71 -2.12 0.24
C LEU A 48 -2.86 -1.50 1.03
N LEU A 49 -4.07 -1.63 0.51
CA LEU A 49 -5.29 -1.39 1.26
C LEU A 49 -5.79 -2.72 1.83
N VAL A 50 -5.77 -2.83 3.16
CA VAL A 50 -6.17 -4.04 3.89
C VAL A 50 -7.66 -3.92 4.24
N LYS A 51 -8.43 -4.93 3.84
CA LYS A 51 -9.84 -5.11 4.18
C LYS A 51 -9.99 -6.40 5.00
N PRO A 52 -11.11 -6.59 5.72
CA PRO A 52 -11.37 -7.84 6.45
C PRO A 52 -11.31 -9.10 5.58
N ASP A 53 -11.67 -9.01 4.30
CA ASP A 53 -11.83 -10.14 3.37
C ASP A 53 -10.97 -10.04 2.11
N ALA A 54 -10.22 -8.96 1.94
CA ALA A 54 -9.44 -8.71 0.72
C ALA A 54 -8.23 -7.80 0.99
N ILE A 55 -7.26 -7.86 0.07
CA ILE A 55 -6.14 -6.92 0.03
C ILE A 55 -6.11 -6.34 -1.38
N LEU A 56 -6.17 -5.02 -1.49
CA LEU A 56 -5.95 -4.33 -2.77
C LEU A 56 -4.51 -3.84 -2.81
N LEU A 57 -3.84 -4.02 -3.95
CA LEU A 57 -2.47 -3.57 -4.15
C LEU A 57 -2.43 -2.56 -5.29
N PHE A 58 -1.88 -1.38 -5.00
CA PHE A 58 -1.49 -0.39 -5.99
C PHE A 58 0.03 -0.33 -6.06
N ASN A 59 0.60 -0.50 -7.25
CA ASN A 59 2.03 -0.32 -7.49
C ASN A 59 2.43 1.15 -7.36
N ALA A 60 3.73 1.41 -7.23
CA ALA A 60 4.26 2.78 -7.17
C ALA A 60 3.94 3.64 -8.40
N ASP A 61 3.64 3.04 -9.55
CA ASP A 61 3.20 3.76 -10.77
C ASP A 61 1.69 4.04 -10.79
N GLY A 62 0.95 3.62 -9.76
CA GLY A 62 -0.48 3.80 -9.62
C GLY A 62 -1.35 2.72 -10.29
N SER A 63 -0.74 1.73 -10.94
CA SER A 63 -1.48 0.58 -11.47
C SER A 63 -1.95 -0.34 -10.35
N GLU A 64 -3.15 -0.89 -10.48
CA GLU A 64 -3.65 -1.95 -9.60
C GLU A 64 -3.03 -3.29 -10.01
N ALA A 65 -2.53 -4.05 -9.04
CA ALA A 65 -1.94 -5.36 -9.26
C ALA A 65 -2.82 -6.46 -8.64
N GLU A 66 -2.88 -7.62 -9.30
CA GLU A 66 -3.70 -8.74 -8.84
C GLU A 66 -3.15 -9.39 -7.56
N LEU A 67 -1.82 -9.48 -7.42
CA LEU A 67 -1.19 -10.14 -6.27
C LEU A 67 0.28 -9.72 -6.08
N SER A 68 0.72 -9.66 -4.82
CA SER A 68 2.14 -9.71 -4.45
C SER A 68 2.36 -10.64 -3.27
N GLY A 69 3.12 -11.72 -3.48
CA GLY A 69 3.43 -12.66 -2.40
C GLY A 69 4.21 -12.02 -1.24
N ASN A 70 5.05 -11.01 -1.50
CA ASN A 70 5.73 -10.25 -0.46
C ASN A 70 4.75 -9.35 0.30
N GLY A 71 3.88 -8.65 -0.44
CA GLY A 71 2.86 -7.78 0.13
C GLY A 71 1.87 -8.54 1.00
N THR A 72 1.41 -9.71 0.56
CA THR A 72 0.51 -10.57 1.34
C THR A 72 1.14 -11.01 2.66
N ARG A 73 2.44 -11.31 2.70
CA ARG A 73 3.13 -11.64 3.98
C ARG A 73 3.21 -10.44 4.90
N CYS A 74 3.41 -9.23 4.38
CA CYS A 74 3.37 -8.00 5.16
C CYS A 74 1.97 -7.74 5.73
N ALA A 75 0.92 -7.89 4.91
CA ALA A 75 -0.46 -7.72 5.35
C ALA A 75 -0.85 -8.75 6.42
N ALA A 76 -0.45 -10.01 6.27
CA ALA A 76 -0.70 -11.05 7.26
C ALA A 76 -0.03 -10.76 8.63
N ALA A 77 1.09 -10.03 8.64
CA ALA A 77 1.76 -9.60 9.89
C ALA A 77 1.11 -8.36 10.53
N MET A 78 0.21 -7.67 9.83
CA MET A 78 -0.55 -6.52 10.32
C MET A 78 -1.89 -6.91 10.94
N LEU A 79 -2.43 -8.09 10.61
CA LEU A 79 -3.61 -8.68 11.23
C LEU A 79 -3.32 -9.16 12.66
#